data_AF-R7CVR3-F1
#
_entry.id   AF-R7CVR3-F1
#
_cell.length_a   1.000
_cell.length_b   1.000
_cell.length_c   1.000
_cell.angle_alpha   90.00
_cell.angle_beta   90.00
_cell.angle_gamma   90.00
#
_symmetry.space_group_name_H-M   'P 1'
#
loop_
_entity.id
_entity.type
_entity.pdbx_description
1 polymer ?
#
loop_
_entity_poly.entity_id
_entity_poly.type
_entity_poly.pdbx_seq_one_letter_code
_entity_poly.pdbx_strand_id
1 'polypeptide(L)'
;MKPSLLLLSIASALLAGCSDSDSPLTPDTPQQPDFVSVEKAVSIDAGTTYQTMRGFGASDCWTADYVGQYWTRQRDAISELLFSTDIADGRAKGIGLSQWRVNLGGGTAAQGDASGIDDKTRRAASFLTGTGQYDWNNCRGQQYFMQRAKDMGCPSFVLFSNTPPVQFTRNGKGFSASGACSNLKEDAYDDFADYLATVAQHYLHAGYPVTHLSPVNEPQYNWDSGQEGSGWQNSEVARLIRELDRALTDKQADVTILPGEAGDWEYLYKTKGDATRSNVIADFFTPSSADYIGNLKHTANLLCGHSYWTDGTWNGMRKVRQQVAAAAQAKDIELWQSEWSMLGDGYSSEEFVGYDKATEMDIALYMSKVIHNDLTQAGVGSWSFWTSMDVPRWGHQNRFLLIALTPAGGENGDLAQEGSYRPTATLWVLGNYSRFIRPGYVRIRMDYNESRHFFASAWMSPDKKEVVAVYTNLTSDKGIRLSETHTGWQGKAASVRLYTTTARKQLAESSVSPDGPVVLEPMSVTTVVYQLN
;
A
#
# COMPACT_ATOMS: atom_id res chain seq x y z
N MET A 1 4.61 75.69 -10.36
CA MET A 1 5.57 76.79 -10.60
C MET A 1 6.55 76.85 -9.45
N LYS A 2 7.84 76.70 -9.78
CA LYS A 2 9.07 76.89 -8.98
C LYS A 2 9.29 76.07 -7.69
N PRO A 3 10.55 75.59 -7.48
CA PRO A 3 10.96 74.72 -6.38
C PRO A 3 11.54 75.51 -5.20
N SER A 4 11.71 74.86 -4.05
CA SER A 4 12.66 75.30 -3.02
C SER A 4 13.51 74.13 -2.57
N LEU A 5 14.77 74.15 -3.00
CA LEU A 5 15.89 73.43 -2.39
C LEU A 5 16.51 74.31 -1.30
N LEU A 6 16.80 73.71 -0.14
CA LEU A 6 17.93 74.04 0.74
C LEU A 6 18.50 72.67 1.16
N LEU A 7 19.60 72.17 0.60
CA LEU A 7 21.01 72.39 0.99
C LEU A 7 21.23 72.45 2.52
N LEU A 8 22.23 71.83 3.14
CA LEU A 8 23.28 70.84 2.81
C LEU A 8 24.17 70.79 4.07
N SER A 9 24.60 69.62 4.56
CA SER A 9 25.83 69.42 5.38
C SER A 9 26.05 67.90 5.52
N ILE A 10 26.72 67.22 4.58
CA ILE A 10 28.18 67.00 4.41
C ILE A 10 28.88 66.39 5.65
N ALA A 11 29.17 65.09 5.53
CA ALA A 11 30.50 64.48 5.70
C ALA A 11 30.49 63.17 4.87
N SER A 12 31.05 63.11 3.65
CA SER A 12 32.49 62.92 3.31
C SER A 12 33.08 61.67 3.99
N ALA A 13 33.62 60.64 3.33
CA ALA A 13 34.01 60.46 1.95
C ALA A 13 34.47 58.99 1.69
N LEU A 14 34.23 58.48 0.46
CA LEU A 14 35.14 57.67 -0.42
C LEU A 14 35.55 56.24 0.05
N LEU A 15 35.67 55.15 -0.74
CA LEU A 15 35.69 54.83 -2.18
C LEU A 15 35.46 53.30 -2.31
N ALA A 16 34.60 52.86 -3.24
CA ALA A 16 34.90 52.04 -4.45
C ALA A 16 35.64 50.70 -4.28
N GLY A 17 35.06 49.63 -4.86
CA GLY A 17 35.81 48.45 -5.30
C GLY A 17 35.01 47.15 -5.33
N CYS A 18 34.57 46.72 -6.52
CA CYS A 18 34.05 45.38 -6.79
C CYS A 18 35.16 44.31 -6.66
N SER A 19 34.83 43.11 -6.20
CA SER A 19 35.29 41.86 -6.82
C SER A 19 34.58 40.65 -6.23
N ASP A 20 34.37 39.67 -7.11
CA ASP A 20 33.80 38.36 -6.89
C ASP A 20 34.45 37.58 -5.74
N SER A 21 33.64 36.77 -5.07
CA SER A 21 34.09 35.45 -4.63
C SER A 21 32.90 34.51 -4.56
N ASP A 22 32.66 33.84 -5.70
CA ASP A 22 32.21 32.46 -5.73
C ASP A 22 33.08 31.67 -4.74
N SER A 23 32.52 31.37 -3.57
CA SER A 23 33.07 30.33 -2.71
C SER A 23 32.54 29.01 -3.23
N PRO A 24 33.39 28.07 -3.68
CA PRO A 24 32.93 26.75 -4.05
C PRO A 24 32.27 26.12 -2.83
N LEU A 25 31.05 25.58 -3.02
CA LEU A 25 30.46 24.62 -2.10
C LEU A 25 31.50 23.50 -1.90
N THR A 26 32.17 23.52 -0.75
CA THR A 26 32.97 22.40 -0.30
C THR A 26 32.06 21.17 -0.23
N PRO A 27 32.50 20.00 -0.70
CA PRO A 27 31.73 18.77 -0.51
C PRO A 27 31.42 18.60 0.97
N ASP A 28 30.14 18.44 1.30
CA ASP A 28 29.66 18.20 2.65
C ASP A 28 30.51 17.10 3.29
N THR A 29 31.28 17.49 4.31
CA THR A 29 31.86 16.53 5.24
C THR A 29 30.67 15.81 5.89
N PRO A 30 30.64 14.48 5.99
CA PRO A 30 29.52 13.78 6.62
C PRO A 30 29.32 14.35 8.03
N GLN A 31 28.24 15.10 8.24
CA GLN A 31 27.88 15.59 9.55
C GLN A 31 27.73 14.37 10.46
N GLN A 32 28.59 14.29 11.47
CA GLN A 32 28.48 13.28 12.51
C GLN A 32 27.07 13.39 13.11
N PRO A 33 26.31 12.30 13.26
CA PRO A 33 24.93 12.39 13.73
C PRO A 33 24.85 13.08 15.10
N ASP A 34 23.91 14.03 15.25
CA ASP A 34 23.64 14.82 16.46
C ASP A 34 23.08 14.00 17.65
N PHE A 35 23.24 12.67 17.64
CA PHE A 35 22.68 11.77 18.64
C PHE A 35 23.69 10.74 19.14
N VAL A 36 23.51 10.30 20.39
CA VAL A 36 24.25 9.17 20.95
C VAL A 36 23.63 7.87 20.43
N SER A 37 24.45 6.89 20.09
CA SER A 37 23.97 5.57 19.66
C SER A 37 24.19 4.49 20.73
N VAL A 38 23.29 3.52 20.76
CA VAL A 38 23.45 2.26 21.52
C VAL A 38 23.78 1.14 20.55
N GLU A 39 24.62 0.19 20.99
CA GLU A 39 24.97 -0.96 20.18
C GLU A 39 23.87 -2.04 20.23
N LYS A 40 23.55 -2.63 19.07
CA LYS A 40 22.64 -3.79 18.94
C LYS A 40 23.30 -4.85 18.07
N ALA A 41 23.45 -6.06 18.61
CA ALA A 41 23.90 -7.22 17.86
C ALA A 41 22.77 -7.75 16.95
N VAL A 42 23.12 -8.03 15.69
CA VAL A 42 22.22 -8.55 14.67
C VAL A 42 22.95 -9.65 13.88
N SER A 43 22.27 -10.77 13.64
CA SER A 43 22.74 -11.82 12.73
C SER A 43 21.79 -11.92 11.54
N ILE A 44 22.32 -11.88 10.32
CA ILE A 44 21.56 -12.09 9.08
C ILE A 44 22.04 -13.42 8.46
N ASP A 45 21.14 -14.40 8.44
CA ASP A 45 21.41 -15.76 7.99
C ASP A 45 20.62 -16.11 6.72
N ALA A 46 21.32 -16.15 5.58
CA ALA A 46 20.76 -16.55 4.29
C ALA A 46 20.60 -18.08 4.13
N GLY A 47 21.06 -18.88 5.09
CA GLY A 47 20.89 -20.33 5.11
C GLY A 47 19.48 -20.76 5.51
N THR A 48 18.72 -19.91 6.19
CA THR A 48 17.32 -20.15 6.57
C THR A 48 16.41 -19.18 5.83
N THR A 49 15.43 -19.71 5.10
CA THR A 49 14.49 -18.92 4.28
C THR A 49 13.04 -19.10 4.72
N TYR A 50 12.19 -18.13 4.37
CA TYR A 50 10.74 -18.15 4.61
C TYR A 50 9.97 -17.84 3.32
N GLN A 51 8.95 -16.98 3.38
CA GLN A 51 8.11 -16.68 2.22
C GLN A 51 8.83 -15.85 1.15
N THR A 52 8.31 -15.93 -0.08
CA THR A 52 8.71 -15.08 -1.21
C THR A 52 7.79 -13.87 -1.31
N MET A 53 8.35 -12.67 -1.52
CA MET A 53 7.53 -11.50 -1.82
C MET A 53 7.00 -11.53 -3.24
N ARG A 54 5.71 -11.28 -3.35
CA ARG A 54 4.94 -11.06 -4.58
C ARG A 54 4.89 -9.59 -4.95
N GLY A 55 4.81 -8.71 -3.95
CA GLY A 55 4.91 -7.28 -4.15
C GLY A 55 4.36 -6.44 -3.01
N PHE A 56 4.52 -5.13 -3.20
CA PHE A 56 3.91 -4.10 -2.37
C PHE A 56 3.01 -3.23 -3.23
N GLY A 57 1.82 -2.90 -2.73
CA GLY A 57 0.83 -2.15 -3.48
C GLY A 57 0.12 -1.05 -2.72
N ALA A 58 -0.74 -0.37 -3.47
CA ALA A 58 -1.75 0.54 -2.98
C ALA A 58 -2.95 0.51 -3.95
N SER A 59 -4.07 1.10 -3.53
CA SER A 59 -5.31 1.14 -4.29
C SER A 59 -5.50 2.46 -5.00
N ASP A 60 -6.09 2.38 -6.20
CA ASP A 60 -6.59 3.52 -6.95
C ASP A 60 -7.97 4.00 -6.47
N CYS A 61 -8.50 3.34 -5.42
CA CYS A 61 -9.87 3.55 -4.97
C CYS A 61 -10.17 5.03 -4.79
N TRP A 62 -11.20 5.43 -5.53
CA TRP A 62 -11.82 6.74 -5.60
C TRP A 62 -10.97 7.82 -6.28
N THR A 63 -10.16 8.53 -5.52
CA THR A 63 -9.63 9.83 -5.96
C THR A 63 -8.67 9.74 -7.14
N ALA A 64 -8.04 8.58 -7.38
CA ALA A 64 -7.14 8.39 -8.51
C ALA A 64 -7.86 8.58 -9.86
N ASP A 65 -9.15 8.27 -9.96
CA ASP A 65 -9.92 8.54 -11.18
C ASP A 65 -10.05 10.05 -11.45
N TYR A 66 -10.31 10.86 -10.41
CA TYR A 66 -10.32 12.31 -10.52
C TYR A 66 -8.95 12.88 -10.89
N VAL A 67 -7.89 12.44 -10.22
CA VAL A 67 -6.53 12.91 -10.49
C VAL A 67 -6.11 12.55 -11.91
N GLY A 68 -6.32 11.31 -12.33
CA GLY A 68 -5.98 10.86 -13.67
C GLY A 68 -6.75 11.59 -14.77
N GLN A 69 -8.00 12.00 -14.51
CA GLN A 69 -8.81 12.76 -15.47
C GLN A 69 -8.50 14.25 -15.51
N TYR A 70 -8.44 14.90 -14.34
CA TYR A 70 -8.53 16.35 -14.24
C TYR A 70 -7.21 17.03 -13.83
N TRP A 71 -6.29 16.32 -13.17
CA TRP A 71 -5.05 16.91 -12.65
C TRP A 71 -3.92 16.81 -13.68
N THR A 72 -4.14 17.42 -14.85
CA THR A 72 -3.26 17.25 -16.02
C THR A 72 -1.84 17.80 -15.86
N ARG A 73 -1.59 18.71 -14.91
CA ARG A 73 -0.23 19.23 -14.60
C ARG A 73 0.49 18.36 -13.57
N GLN A 74 -0.23 17.76 -12.62
CA GLN A 74 0.38 17.06 -11.48
C GLN A 74 0.39 15.53 -11.59
N ARG A 75 -0.52 14.93 -12.37
CA ARG A 75 -0.71 13.46 -12.42
C ARG A 75 0.53 12.68 -12.86
N ASP A 76 1.43 13.29 -13.65
CA ASP A 76 2.71 12.68 -14.03
C ASP A 76 3.62 12.50 -12.81
N ALA A 77 3.81 13.56 -12.01
CA ALA A 77 4.66 13.51 -10.83
C ALA A 77 4.05 12.63 -9.72
N ILE A 78 2.72 12.63 -9.57
CA ILE A 78 2.02 11.71 -8.65
C ILE A 78 2.26 10.25 -9.07
N SER A 79 2.18 9.94 -10.38
CA SER A 79 2.48 8.59 -10.87
C SER A 79 3.95 8.21 -10.68
N GLU A 80 4.89 9.15 -10.80
CA GLU A 80 6.32 8.93 -10.53
C GLU A 80 6.56 8.61 -9.05
N LEU A 81 5.92 9.32 -8.12
CA LEU A 81 5.99 9.04 -6.69
C LEU A 81 5.54 7.61 -6.34
N LEU A 82 4.53 7.09 -7.04
CA LEU A 82 3.99 5.76 -6.77
C LEU A 82 4.83 4.65 -7.41
N PHE A 83 5.21 4.78 -8.68
CA PHE A 83 5.73 3.64 -9.46
C PHE A 83 7.20 3.73 -9.82
N SER A 84 7.83 4.91 -9.73
CA SER A 84 9.24 5.03 -10.13
C SER A 84 10.16 4.27 -9.18
N THR A 85 11.08 3.51 -9.77
CA THR A 85 12.23 2.90 -9.09
C THR A 85 13.52 3.66 -9.39
N ASP A 86 13.46 4.93 -9.76
CA ASP A 86 14.65 5.74 -10.01
C ASP A 86 15.14 6.42 -8.73
N ILE A 87 16.46 6.58 -8.63
CA ILE A 87 17.11 7.50 -7.70
C ILE A 87 17.83 8.55 -8.55
N ALA A 88 17.61 9.82 -8.25
CA ALA A 88 18.31 10.94 -8.86
C ALA A 88 18.89 11.83 -7.75
N ASP A 89 20.19 12.13 -7.84
CA ASP A 89 20.91 12.98 -6.88
C ASP A 89 20.69 12.55 -5.41
N GLY A 90 20.79 11.24 -5.14
CA GLY A 90 20.62 10.65 -3.80
C GLY A 90 19.18 10.69 -3.25
N ARG A 91 18.19 10.99 -4.09
CA ARG A 91 16.77 11.04 -3.72
C ARG A 91 15.95 10.08 -4.57
N ALA A 92 15.14 9.25 -3.91
CA ALA A 92 14.18 8.40 -4.60
C ALA A 92 13.11 9.26 -5.27
N LYS A 93 12.84 9.02 -6.55
CA LYS A 93 11.75 9.70 -7.26
C LYS A 93 10.37 9.15 -6.90
N GLY A 94 10.33 7.91 -6.45
CA GLY A 94 9.12 7.24 -5.99
C GLY A 94 9.42 6.00 -5.17
N ILE A 95 8.35 5.32 -4.79
CA ILE A 95 8.39 4.13 -3.92
C ILE A 95 8.41 2.82 -4.70
N GLY A 96 8.24 2.88 -6.02
CA GLY A 96 8.32 1.71 -6.87
C GLY A 96 7.30 0.64 -6.55
N LEU A 97 6.01 0.97 -6.35
CA LEU A 97 4.98 -0.04 -6.14
C LEU A 97 5.08 -1.16 -7.20
N SER A 98 5.06 -2.40 -6.75
CA SER A 98 5.15 -3.59 -7.60
C SER A 98 3.80 -4.28 -7.77
N GLN A 99 2.76 -3.76 -7.13
CA GLN A 99 1.39 -4.15 -7.31
C GLN A 99 0.49 -2.91 -7.33
N TRP A 100 -0.48 -2.88 -8.25
CA TRP A 100 -1.49 -1.83 -8.30
C TRP A 100 -2.88 -2.43 -8.21
N ARG A 101 -3.65 -2.02 -7.19
CA ARG A 101 -5.02 -2.50 -6.98
C ARG A 101 -6.00 -1.54 -7.66
N VAL A 102 -6.75 -2.03 -8.64
CA VAL A 102 -7.66 -1.26 -9.49
C VAL A 102 -9.10 -1.58 -9.12
N ASN A 103 -9.84 -0.59 -8.63
CA ASN A 103 -11.23 -0.75 -8.26
C ASN A 103 -12.13 -0.84 -9.51
N LEU A 104 -12.78 -1.98 -9.70
CA LEU A 104 -13.84 -2.17 -10.68
C LEU A 104 -15.16 -1.70 -10.06
N GLY A 105 -15.43 -0.40 -10.23
CA GLY A 105 -16.59 0.25 -9.66
C GLY A 105 -17.93 -0.28 -10.17
N GLY A 106 -18.95 -0.18 -9.31
CA GLY A 106 -20.31 -0.63 -9.59
C GLY A 106 -21.10 0.30 -10.52
N GLY A 107 -20.59 1.50 -10.80
CA GLY A 107 -21.22 2.49 -11.68
C GLY A 107 -22.02 3.57 -10.95
N THR A 108 -21.81 3.74 -9.65
CA THR A 108 -22.48 4.78 -8.84
C THR A 108 -22.14 6.22 -9.29
N ALA A 109 -20.98 6.44 -9.92
CA ALA A 109 -20.64 7.75 -10.48
C ALA A 109 -21.64 8.20 -11.55
N ALA A 110 -22.09 7.28 -12.42
CA ALA A 110 -23.09 7.55 -13.45
C ALA A 110 -24.49 7.79 -12.86
N GLN A 111 -24.79 7.23 -11.69
CA GLN A 111 -26.03 7.49 -10.97
C GLN A 111 -26.05 8.88 -10.31
N GLY A 112 -24.89 9.52 -10.12
CA GLY A 112 -24.81 10.83 -9.47
C GLY A 112 -25.44 10.80 -8.09
N ASP A 113 -26.26 11.81 -7.77
CA ASP A 113 -26.94 11.90 -6.47
C ASP A 113 -27.98 10.78 -6.28
N ALA A 114 -28.50 10.22 -7.38
CA ALA A 114 -29.37 9.07 -7.30
C ALA A 114 -28.63 7.81 -6.81
N SER A 115 -27.29 7.80 -6.71
CA SER A 115 -26.56 6.69 -6.07
C SER A 115 -26.87 6.55 -4.58
N GLY A 116 -27.26 7.63 -3.90
CA GLY A 116 -27.40 7.67 -2.44
C GLY A 116 -26.07 7.69 -1.67
N ILE A 117 -24.94 7.86 -2.37
CA ILE A 117 -23.62 8.09 -1.77
C ILE A 117 -23.38 9.60 -1.75
N ASP A 118 -23.38 10.19 -0.55
CA ASP A 118 -23.30 11.64 -0.36
C ASP A 118 -21.95 12.22 -0.79
N ASP A 119 -20.85 11.58 -0.40
CA ASP A 119 -19.52 12.02 -0.81
C ASP A 119 -19.27 11.64 -2.27
N LYS A 120 -19.37 12.63 -3.16
CA LYS A 120 -19.19 12.48 -4.60
C LYS A 120 -17.89 11.75 -4.95
N THR A 121 -16.81 11.94 -4.18
CA THR A 121 -15.52 11.30 -4.47
C THR A 121 -15.57 9.79 -4.29
N ARG A 122 -16.49 9.27 -3.47
CA ARG A 122 -16.66 7.83 -3.19
C ARG A 122 -17.53 7.09 -4.20
N ARG A 123 -18.06 7.80 -5.21
CA ARG A 123 -18.81 7.20 -6.31
C ARG A 123 -17.84 6.69 -7.37
N ALA A 124 -18.01 5.47 -7.86
CA ALA A 124 -17.09 4.85 -8.81
C ALA A 124 -17.70 4.71 -10.21
N ALA A 125 -16.88 4.94 -11.23
CA ALA A 125 -17.23 4.65 -12.63
C ALA A 125 -17.18 3.12 -12.89
N SER A 126 -17.81 2.68 -13.99
CA SER A 126 -17.82 1.27 -14.40
C SER A 126 -17.64 1.16 -15.91
N PHE A 127 -16.91 0.14 -16.37
CA PHE A 127 -16.85 -0.17 -17.81
C PHE A 127 -18.21 -0.63 -18.35
N LEU A 128 -19.06 -1.20 -17.49
CA LEU A 128 -20.40 -1.62 -17.87
C LEU A 128 -21.39 -0.48 -17.62
N THR A 129 -21.92 0.07 -18.71
CA THR A 129 -22.87 1.19 -18.66
C THR A 129 -24.26 0.74 -18.21
N GLY A 130 -25.11 1.70 -17.83
CA GLY A 130 -26.49 1.43 -17.40
C GLY A 130 -27.39 0.80 -18.49
N THR A 131 -26.95 0.78 -19.76
CA THR A 131 -27.63 0.09 -20.87
C THR A 131 -27.13 -1.35 -21.07
N GLY A 132 -26.20 -1.82 -20.22
CA GLY A 132 -25.59 -3.15 -20.33
C GLY A 132 -24.50 -3.26 -21.40
N GLN A 133 -24.03 -2.14 -21.96
CA GLN A 133 -22.94 -2.12 -22.95
C GLN A 133 -21.61 -1.75 -22.30
N TYR A 134 -20.51 -2.29 -22.82
CA TYR A 134 -19.16 -1.90 -22.40
C TYR A 134 -18.74 -0.59 -23.06
N ASP A 135 -18.27 0.37 -22.25
CA ASP A 135 -17.59 1.58 -22.72
C ASP A 135 -16.16 1.63 -22.17
N TRP A 136 -15.20 1.26 -23.03
CA TRP A 136 -13.77 1.29 -22.72
C TRP A 136 -13.20 2.71 -22.64
N ASN A 137 -13.97 3.74 -22.99
CA ASN A 137 -13.59 5.13 -22.73
C ASN A 137 -14.01 5.62 -21.34
N ASN A 138 -14.65 4.78 -20.51
CA ASN A 138 -14.95 5.12 -19.12
C ASN A 138 -13.75 4.86 -18.19
N CYS A 139 -13.83 5.22 -16.90
CA CYS A 139 -12.75 4.99 -15.91
C CYS A 139 -11.38 5.57 -16.34
N ARG A 140 -11.38 6.73 -17.05
CA ARG A 140 -10.20 7.25 -17.75
C ARG A 140 -9.04 7.57 -16.82
N GLY A 141 -9.31 7.98 -15.58
CA GLY A 141 -8.26 8.31 -14.64
C GLY A 141 -7.60 7.06 -14.08
N GLN A 142 -8.38 6.02 -13.80
CA GLN A 142 -7.84 4.71 -13.43
C GLN A 142 -7.00 4.13 -14.57
N GLN A 143 -7.49 4.19 -15.81
CA GLN A 143 -6.73 3.77 -17.00
C GLN A 143 -5.40 4.55 -17.14
N TYR A 144 -5.39 5.84 -16.85
CA TYR A 144 -4.17 6.64 -16.85
C TYR A 144 -3.15 6.08 -15.84
N PHE A 145 -3.55 5.83 -14.59
CA PHE A 145 -2.63 5.27 -13.58
C PHE A 145 -2.19 3.85 -13.92
N MET A 146 -3.07 3.01 -14.50
CA MET A 146 -2.70 1.69 -14.99
C MET A 146 -1.64 1.76 -16.08
N GLN A 147 -1.81 2.65 -17.07
CA GLN A 147 -0.83 2.85 -18.14
C GLN A 147 0.51 3.34 -17.56
N ARG A 148 0.49 4.31 -16.64
CA ARG A 148 1.72 4.82 -16.00
C ARG A 148 2.43 3.75 -15.18
N ALA A 149 1.69 2.95 -14.41
CA ALA A 149 2.25 1.84 -13.66
C ALA A 149 2.91 0.81 -14.60
N LYS A 150 2.25 0.46 -15.70
CA LYS A 150 2.78 -0.44 -16.73
C LYS A 150 4.06 0.13 -17.36
N ASP A 151 4.05 1.40 -17.75
CA ASP A 151 5.20 2.07 -18.37
C ASP A 151 6.42 2.14 -17.44
N MET A 152 6.19 2.23 -16.13
CA MET A 152 7.23 2.20 -15.08
C MET A 152 7.57 0.78 -14.60
N GLY A 153 7.04 -0.27 -15.26
CA GLY A 153 7.41 -1.65 -14.99
C GLY A 153 6.75 -2.28 -13.77
N CYS A 154 5.58 -1.80 -13.33
CA CYS A 154 4.77 -2.48 -12.32
C CYS A 154 4.33 -3.86 -12.84
N PRO A 155 4.77 -4.98 -12.22
CA PRO A 155 4.57 -6.33 -12.77
C PRO A 155 3.24 -6.98 -12.37
N SER A 156 2.40 -6.33 -11.56
CA SER A 156 1.18 -6.95 -11.02
C SER A 156 0.02 -5.95 -10.93
N PHE A 157 -1.07 -6.23 -11.64
CA PHE A 157 -2.36 -5.58 -11.43
C PHE A 157 -3.34 -6.56 -10.76
N VAL A 158 -3.96 -6.11 -9.68
CA VAL A 158 -5.07 -6.80 -9.03
C VAL A 158 -6.32 -5.98 -9.30
N LEU A 159 -7.25 -6.50 -10.10
CA LEU A 159 -8.55 -5.83 -10.26
C LEU A 159 -9.46 -6.35 -9.15
N PHE A 160 -10.06 -5.45 -8.39
CA PHE A 160 -10.93 -5.82 -7.27
C PHE A 160 -12.26 -5.09 -7.35
N SER A 161 -13.31 -5.61 -6.72
CA SER A 161 -14.62 -4.96 -6.72
C SER A 161 -15.22 -4.87 -5.32
N ASN A 162 -15.67 -3.68 -4.94
CA ASN A 162 -16.41 -3.46 -3.71
C ASN A 162 -17.89 -3.90 -3.83
N THR A 163 -18.47 -3.80 -5.03
CA THR A 163 -19.89 -4.08 -5.27
C THR A 163 -20.13 -4.52 -6.71
N PRO A 164 -21.11 -5.41 -6.98
CA PRO A 164 -21.47 -5.72 -8.35
C PRO A 164 -21.94 -4.49 -9.13
N PRO A 165 -21.85 -4.48 -10.47
CA PRO A 165 -22.48 -3.45 -11.29
C PRO A 165 -23.94 -3.22 -10.90
N VAL A 166 -24.36 -1.97 -10.74
CA VAL A 166 -25.65 -1.61 -10.11
C VAL A 166 -26.87 -2.21 -10.81
N GLN A 167 -26.80 -2.51 -12.11
CA GLN A 167 -27.87 -3.20 -12.85
C GLN A 167 -28.09 -4.65 -12.38
N PHE A 168 -27.07 -5.28 -11.80
CA PHE A 168 -27.11 -6.64 -11.25
C PHE A 168 -27.47 -6.65 -9.76
N THR A 169 -27.48 -5.50 -9.09
CA THR A 169 -27.80 -5.45 -7.66
C THR A 169 -29.30 -5.45 -7.38
N ARG A 170 -29.70 -6.00 -6.23
CA ARG A 170 -31.10 -6.16 -5.80
C ARG A 170 -31.82 -4.82 -5.63
N ASN A 171 -31.11 -3.80 -5.18
CA ASN A 171 -31.66 -2.46 -4.94
C ASN A 171 -31.32 -1.45 -6.06
N GLY A 172 -30.55 -1.84 -7.07
CA GLY A 172 -30.08 -0.94 -8.12
C GLY A 172 -29.08 0.12 -7.62
N LYS A 173 -28.40 -0.10 -6.49
CA LYS A 173 -27.42 0.80 -5.86
C LYS A 173 -26.10 0.06 -5.62
N GLY A 174 -25.05 0.84 -5.33
CA GLY A 174 -23.73 0.32 -5.00
C GLY A 174 -23.54 -0.06 -3.53
N PHE A 175 -24.37 0.45 -2.61
CA PHE A 175 -24.44 -0.02 -1.22
C PHE A 175 -25.56 -1.07 -1.06
N SER A 176 -25.50 -1.89 -0.02
CA SER A 176 -26.41 -3.02 0.20
C SER A 176 -27.54 -2.70 1.19
N ALA A 177 -28.77 -3.05 0.82
CA ALA A 177 -29.90 -3.13 1.76
C ALA A 177 -30.16 -4.58 2.23
N SER A 178 -29.26 -5.52 1.90
CA SER A 178 -29.43 -6.97 2.12
C SER A 178 -28.74 -7.47 3.40
N GLY A 179 -28.15 -6.58 4.20
CA GLY A 179 -27.51 -6.91 5.47
C GLY A 179 -26.38 -7.92 5.28
N ALA A 180 -26.53 -9.10 5.89
CA ALA A 180 -25.53 -10.16 5.84
C ALA A 180 -25.45 -10.90 4.49
N CYS A 181 -26.43 -10.74 3.62
CA CYS A 181 -26.47 -11.40 2.32
C CYS A 181 -26.00 -10.46 1.21
N SER A 182 -25.58 -11.07 0.10
CA SER A 182 -25.23 -10.37 -1.12
C SER A 182 -26.31 -9.40 -1.60
N ASN A 183 -25.88 -8.22 -2.04
CA ASN A 183 -26.70 -7.29 -2.81
C ASN A 183 -26.84 -7.71 -4.27
N LEU A 184 -26.35 -8.89 -4.69
CA LEU A 184 -26.48 -9.42 -6.05
C LEU A 184 -27.84 -10.12 -6.25
N LYS A 185 -28.47 -9.96 -7.41
CA LYS A 185 -29.66 -10.72 -7.78
C LYS A 185 -29.33 -12.21 -7.94
N GLU A 186 -30.30 -13.08 -7.62
CA GLU A 186 -30.10 -14.54 -7.68
C GLU A 186 -29.76 -15.05 -9.08
N ASP A 187 -30.22 -14.36 -10.12
CA ASP A 187 -30.02 -14.68 -11.53
C ASP A 187 -28.87 -13.89 -12.18
N ALA A 188 -28.02 -13.21 -11.41
CA ALA A 188 -26.95 -12.35 -11.94
C ALA A 188 -25.52 -12.75 -11.50
N TYR A 189 -25.34 -13.96 -10.96
CA TYR A 189 -24.02 -14.44 -10.53
C TYR A 189 -23.08 -14.71 -11.71
N ASP A 190 -23.59 -15.30 -12.77
CA ASP A 190 -22.90 -15.49 -14.05
C ASP A 190 -22.67 -14.16 -14.78
N ASP A 191 -23.64 -13.24 -14.75
CA ASP A 191 -23.48 -11.89 -15.32
C ASP A 191 -22.34 -11.11 -14.64
N PHE A 192 -22.28 -11.13 -13.31
CA PHE A 192 -21.22 -10.44 -12.58
C PHE A 192 -19.85 -11.10 -12.82
N ALA A 193 -19.79 -12.42 -12.81
CA ALA A 193 -18.59 -13.17 -13.17
C ALA A 193 -18.10 -12.85 -14.60
N ASP A 194 -19.02 -12.80 -15.57
CA ASP A 194 -18.71 -12.44 -16.96
C ASP A 194 -18.16 -11.01 -17.06
N TYR A 195 -18.70 -10.07 -16.30
CA TYR A 195 -18.18 -8.71 -16.22
C TYR A 195 -16.72 -8.67 -15.76
N LEU A 196 -16.43 -9.28 -14.62
CA LEU A 196 -15.07 -9.32 -14.07
C LEU A 196 -14.09 -9.98 -15.06
N ALA A 197 -14.47 -11.12 -15.63
CA ALA A 197 -13.65 -11.84 -16.59
C ALA A 197 -13.46 -11.07 -17.91
N THR A 198 -14.47 -10.33 -18.37
CA THR A 198 -14.39 -9.50 -19.60
C THR A 198 -13.41 -8.35 -19.42
N VAL A 199 -13.47 -7.65 -18.28
CA VAL A 199 -12.54 -6.54 -18.01
C VAL A 199 -11.11 -7.07 -17.86
N ALA A 200 -10.91 -8.20 -17.18
CA ALA A 200 -9.60 -8.83 -17.09
C ALA A 200 -9.04 -9.24 -18.47
N GLN A 201 -9.85 -9.89 -19.30
CA GLN A 201 -9.47 -10.27 -20.67
C GLN A 201 -9.08 -9.05 -21.51
N HIS A 202 -9.84 -7.95 -21.42
CA HIS A 202 -9.52 -6.71 -22.13
C HIS A 202 -8.11 -6.22 -21.82
N TYR A 203 -7.75 -6.15 -20.54
CA TYR A 203 -6.43 -5.69 -20.11
C TYR A 203 -5.31 -6.68 -20.44
N LEU A 204 -5.57 -7.99 -20.32
CA LEU A 204 -4.62 -9.02 -20.77
C LEU A 204 -4.30 -8.89 -22.26
N HIS A 205 -5.32 -8.73 -23.12
CA HIS A 205 -5.14 -8.53 -24.56
C HIS A 205 -4.41 -7.22 -24.89
N ALA A 206 -4.59 -6.18 -24.07
CA ALA A 206 -3.84 -4.93 -24.17
C ALA A 206 -2.43 -5.01 -23.56
N GLY A 207 -2.00 -6.19 -23.10
CA GLY A 207 -0.65 -6.45 -22.57
C GLY A 207 -0.39 -5.87 -21.19
N TYR A 208 -1.43 -5.66 -20.38
CA TYR A 208 -1.26 -5.32 -18.97
C TYR A 208 -1.04 -6.61 -18.17
N PRO A 209 -0.10 -6.63 -17.21
CA PRO A 209 0.13 -7.79 -16.35
C PRO A 209 -0.95 -7.89 -15.25
N VAL A 210 -2.20 -8.16 -15.66
CA VAL A 210 -3.28 -8.51 -14.74
C VAL A 210 -3.01 -9.91 -14.20
N THR A 211 -2.69 -9.99 -12.91
CA THR A 211 -2.30 -11.26 -12.27
C THR A 211 -3.45 -11.83 -11.45
N HIS A 212 -4.26 -10.96 -10.82
CA HIS A 212 -5.34 -11.40 -9.92
C HIS A 212 -6.65 -10.64 -10.10
N LEU A 213 -7.75 -11.33 -9.79
CA LEU A 213 -9.11 -10.78 -9.64
C LEU A 213 -9.64 -11.03 -8.24
N SER A 214 -10.08 -9.99 -7.56
CA SER A 214 -10.72 -10.09 -6.24
C SER A 214 -12.19 -9.66 -6.32
N PRO A 215 -13.16 -10.59 -6.25
CA PRO A 215 -14.54 -10.31 -6.64
C PRO A 215 -15.39 -9.61 -5.56
N VAL A 216 -14.95 -9.60 -4.30
CA VAL A 216 -15.70 -9.06 -3.16
C VAL A 216 -14.77 -8.33 -2.20
N ASN A 217 -15.26 -7.38 -1.42
CA ASN A 217 -14.48 -6.65 -0.42
C ASN A 217 -15.17 -6.70 0.96
N GLU A 218 -14.43 -7.09 2.00
CA GLU A 218 -14.90 -7.19 3.40
C GLU A 218 -16.32 -7.78 3.52
N PRO A 219 -16.53 -9.03 3.06
CA PRO A 219 -17.85 -9.64 2.95
C PRO A 219 -18.61 -9.74 4.28
N GLN A 220 -17.88 -9.69 5.40
CA GLN A 220 -18.45 -9.76 6.75
C GLN A 220 -19.20 -8.49 7.20
N TYR A 221 -19.08 -7.36 6.50
CA TYR A 221 -19.79 -6.13 6.82
C TYR A 221 -21.06 -5.93 5.99
N ASN A 222 -22.03 -5.19 6.52
CA ASN A 222 -23.35 -5.05 5.86
C ASN A 222 -23.36 -4.00 4.73
N TRP A 223 -22.43 -3.03 4.77
CA TRP A 223 -22.26 -2.01 3.74
C TRP A 223 -23.54 -1.27 3.34
N ASP A 224 -24.26 -0.69 4.30
CA ASP A 224 -25.59 -0.10 4.08
C ASP A 224 -25.62 1.36 3.61
N SER A 225 -24.48 2.05 3.60
CA SER A 225 -24.38 3.46 3.26
C SER A 225 -22.92 3.93 3.07
N GLY A 226 -22.73 5.18 2.65
CA GLY A 226 -21.45 5.90 2.67
C GLY A 226 -20.45 5.56 1.56
N GLN A 227 -20.50 4.35 1.00
CA GLN A 227 -19.67 3.91 -0.12
C GLN A 227 -20.27 2.72 -0.88
N GLU A 228 -19.66 2.33 -2.00
CA GLU A 228 -19.91 1.03 -2.63
C GLU A 228 -19.48 -0.12 -1.71
N GLY A 229 -20.31 -1.14 -1.59
CA GLY A 229 -20.05 -2.32 -0.75
C GLY A 229 -21.24 -3.29 -0.73
N SER A 230 -20.97 -4.55 -0.40
CA SER A 230 -22.00 -5.57 -0.19
C SER A 230 -21.55 -6.56 0.88
N GLY A 231 -22.44 -6.90 1.82
CA GLY A 231 -22.24 -8.09 2.65
C GLY A 231 -22.34 -9.35 1.81
N TRP A 232 -21.69 -10.43 2.23
CA TRP A 232 -21.76 -11.73 1.59
C TRP A 232 -21.59 -12.85 2.61
N GLN A 233 -22.34 -13.94 2.44
CA GLN A 233 -22.03 -15.22 3.08
C GLN A 233 -20.90 -15.93 2.34
N ASN A 234 -20.12 -16.76 3.04
CA ASN A 234 -19.07 -17.57 2.46
C ASN A 234 -19.61 -18.44 1.31
N SER A 235 -20.83 -18.97 1.44
CA SER A 235 -21.49 -19.75 0.38
C SER A 235 -21.85 -18.92 -0.85
N GLU A 236 -22.24 -17.66 -0.68
CA GLU A 236 -22.49 -16.72 -1.79
C GLU A 236 -21.17 -16.35 -2.49
N VAL A 237 -20.10 -16.12 -1.73
CA VAL A 237 -18.75 -15.88 -2.29
C VAL A 237 -18.25 -17.11 -3.05
N ALA A 238 -18.38 -18.32 -2.48
CA ALA A 238 -17.98 -19.56 -3.15
C ALA A 238 -18.77 -19.80 -4.45
N ARG A 239 -20.08 -19.48 -4.47
CA ARG A 239 -20.89 -19.50 -5.70
C ARG A 239 -20.31 -18.54 -6.73
N LEU A 240 -20.07 -17.28 -6.38
CA LEU A 240 -19.51 -16.29 -7.31
C LEU A 240 -18.13 -16.71 -7.86
N ILE A 241 -17.26 -17.28 -7.02
CA ILE A 241 -15.94 -17.76 -7.45
C ILE A 241 -16.05 -18.89 -8.48
N ARG A 242 -17.01 -19.81 -8.33
CA ARG A 242 -17.25 -20.88 -9.32
C ARG A 242 -17.73 -20.33 -10.66
N GLU A 243 -18.59 -19.32 -10.63
CA GLU A 243 -19.04 -18.64 -11.84
C GLU A 243 -17.88 -17.88 -12.51
N LEU A 244 -17.03 -17.24 -11.72
CA LEU A 244 -15.85 -16.52 -12.22
C LEU A 244 -14.79 -17.47 -12.81
N ASP A 245 -14.54 -18.63 -12.18
CA ASP A 245 -13.65 -19.67 -12.72
C ASP A 245 -14.08 -20.14 -14.11
N ARG A 246 -15.41 -20.37 -14.29
CA ARG A 246 -15.98 -20.72 -15.58
C ARG A 246 -15.82 -19.58 -16.59
N ALA A 247 -16.18 -18.35 -16.22
CA ALA A 247 -16.08 -17.19 -17.10
C ALA A 247 -14.64 -16.90 -17.56
N LEU A 248 -13.64 -17.04 -16.66
CA LEU A 248 -12.22 -16.92 -17.00
C LEU A 248 -11.78 -18.02 -17.97
N THR A 249 -12.26 -19.26 -17.77
CA THR A 249 -11.98 -20.38 -18.68
C THR A 249 -12.56 -20.13 -20.08
N ASP A 250 -13.83 -19.74 -20.15
CA ASP A 250 -14.52 -19.50 -21.42
C ASP A 250 -13.88 -18.35 -22.21
N LYS A 251 -13.38 -17.33 -21.50
CA LYS A 251 -12.66 -16.20 -22.10
C LYS A 251 -11.16 -16.45 -22.31
N GLN A 252 -10.65 -17.61 -21.90
CA GLN A 252 -9.22 -17.92 -21.95
C GLN A 252 -8.35 -16.84 -21.25
N ALA A 253 -8.88 -16.25 -20.18
CA ALA A 253 -8.20 -15.24 -19.39
C ALA A 253 -7.36 -15.92 -18.30
N ASP A 254 -6.04 -15.91 -18.47
CA ASP A 254 -5.10 -16.50 -17.51
C ASP A 254 -4.87 -15.56 -16.31
N VAL A 255 -5.84 -15.58 -15.39
CA VAL A 255 -5.83 -14.76 -14.15
C VAL A 255 -6.18 -15.66 -12.97
N THR A 256 -5.56 -15.40 -11.82
CA THR A 256 -5.86 -16.10 -10.56
C THR A 256 -6.92 -15.34 -9.77
N ILE A 257 -7.92 -16.03 -9.26
CA ILE A 257 -8.91 -15.46 -8.34
C ILE A 257 -8.26 -15.32 -6.96
N LEU A 258 -8.35 -14.13 -6.36
CA LEU A 258 -7.87 -13.79 -5.03
C LEU A 258 -9.07 -13.72 -4.05
N PRO A 259 -9.36 -14.78 -3.30
CA PRO A 259 -10.44 -14.79 -2.31
C PRO A 259 -10.01 -14.25 -0.95
N GLY A 260 -10.99 -13.94 -0.11
CA GLY A 260 -10.79 -13.51 1.27
C GLY A 260 -11.29 -12.10 1.48
N GLU A 261 -10.37 -11.13 1.35
CA GLU A 261 -10.60 -9.68 1.58
C GLU A 261 -11.31 -9.42 2.92
N ALA A 262 -11.05 -10.27 3.93
CA ALA A 262 -11.67 -10.11 5.23
C ALA A 262 -11.10 -8.89 5.94
N GLY A 263 -11.97 -8.04 6.47
CA GLY A 263 -11.60 -6.75 7.10
C GLY A 263 -10.75 -6.89 8.37
N ASP A 264 -10.69 -8.08 8.96
CA ASP A 264 -9.59 -8.45 9.84
C ASP A 264 -9.22 -9.92 9.74
N TRP A 265 -7.99 -10.23 10.16
CA TRP A 265 -7.42 -11.58 10.13
C TRP A 265 -8.23 -12.64 10.88
N GLU A 266 -9.00 -12.29 11.91
CA GLU A 266 -9.70 -13.27 12.75
C GLU A 266 -10.86 -13.94 12.02
N TYR A 267 -11.49 -13.24 11.06
CA TYR A 267 -12.53 -13.81 10.20
C TYR A 267 -12.00 -14.95 9.33
N LEU A 268 -10.69 -15.04 9.09
CA LEU A 268 -10.14 -16.09 8.24
C LEU A 268 -10.07 -17.47 8.94
N TYR A 269 -9.79 -17.52 10.24
CA TYR A 269 -9.42 -18.79 10.91
C TYR A 269 -10.31 -19.20 12.10
N LYS A 270 -11.28 -18.37 12.49
CA LYS A 270 -12.24 -18.72 13.54
C LYS A 270 -13.61 -18.14 13.28
N THR A 271 -14.62 -18.70 13.94
CA THR A 271 -15.93 -18.07 14.01
C THR A 271 -15.84 -16.77 14.80
N LYS A 272 -16.19 -15.66 14.15
CA LYS A 272 -16.21 -14.31 14.73
C LYS A 272 -17.50 -13.64 14.32
N GLY A 273 -18.36 -13.37 15.30
CA GLY A 273 -19.71 -12.86 15.02
C GLY A 273 -20.54 -13.89 14.26
N ASP A 274 -20.83 -13.60 13.00
CA ASP A 274 -21.66 -14.42 12.13
C ASP A 274 -20.87 -15.60 11.54
N ALA A 275 -21.30 -16.82 11.84
CA ALA A 275 -20.63 -18.04 11.37
C ALA A 275 -20.70 -18.20 9.84
N THR A 276 -21.68 -17.60 9.17
CA THR A 276 -21.82 -17.67 7.71
C THR A 276 -20.83 -16.76 6.97
N ARG A 277 -20.10 -15.90 7.69
CA ARG A 277 -19.20 -14.87 7.16
C ARG A 277 -17.84 -14.85 7.86
N SER A 278 -17.48 -15.95 8.51
CA SER A 278 -16.23 -16.10 9.25
C SER A 278 -15.70 -17.52 9.10
N ASN A 279 -14.53 -17.82 9.65
CA ASN A 279 -13.84 -19.10 9.48
C ASN A 279 -13.57 -19.48 8.01
N VAL A 280 -13.24 -18.48 7.17
CA VAL A 280 -13.11 -18.59 5.70
C VAL A 280 -12.18 -19.73 5.26
N ILE A 281 -11.05 -19.96 5.96
CA ILE A 281 -10.11 -21.04 5.63
C ILE A 281 -10.80 -22.41 5.69
N ALA A 282 -11.64 -22.64 6.70
CA ALA A 282 -12.34 -23.91 6.85
C ALA A 282 -13.33 -24.12 5.70
N ASP A 283 -14.08 -23.07 5.34
CA ASP A 283 -15.13 -23.15 4.34
C ASP A 283 -14.56 -23.31 2.92
N PHE A 284 -13.50 -22.56 2.56
CA PHE A 284 -12.96 -22.53 1.20
C PHE A 284 -11.91 -23.60 0.92
N PHE A 285 -11.17 -24.06 1.94
CA PHE A 285 -10.01 -24.96 1.79
C PHE A 285 -10.12 -26.27 2.60
N THR A 286 -11.35 -26.70 2.89
CA THR A 286 -11.62 -28.07 3.37
C THR A 286 -12.40 -28.84 2.32
N PRO A 287 -11.87 -29.94 1.73
CA PRO A 287 -12.53 -30.67 0.65
C PRO A 287 -13.94 -31.19 0.94
N SER A 288 -14.28 -31.42 2.22
CA SER A 288 -15.62 -31.84 2.64
C SER A 288 -16.60 -30.68 2.83
N SER A 289 -16.16 -29.43 2.73
CA SER A 289 -17.02 -28.25 2.80
C SER A 289 -17.86 -28.11 1.53
N ALA A 290 -19.12 -27.68 1.69
CA ALA A 290 -19.97 -27.31 0.55
C ALA A 290 -19.44 -26.08 -0.20
N ASP A 291 -18.62 -25.27 0.47
CA ASP A 291 -18.05 -24.02 -0.05
C ASP A 291 -16.60 -24.18 -0.51
N TYR A 292 -16.12 -25.42 -0.64
CA TYR A 292 -14.78 -25.71 -1.14
C TYR A 292 -14.59 -25.14 -2.55
N ILE A 293 -13.51 -24.37 -2.73
CA ILE A 293 -13.10 -23.76 -4.00
C ILE A 293 -11.71 -24.17 -4.44
N GLY A 294 -10.94 -24.88 -3.60
CA GLY A 294 -9.51 -25.16 -3.86
C GLY A 294 -9.21 -26.14 -5.01
N ASN A 295 -10.24 -26.68 -5.69
CA ASN A 295 -10.10 -27.53 -6.87
C ASN A 295 -10.44 -26.80 -8.19
N LEU A 296 -10.77 -25.51 -8.14
CA LEU A 296 -11.07 -24.72 -9.33
C LEU A 296 -9.79 -24.37 -10.08
N LYS A 297 -9.90 -24.19 -11.40
CA LYS A 297 -8.74 -24.01 -12.29
C LYS A 297 -8.04 -22.67 -12.06
N HIS A 298 -8.81 -21.63 -11.82
CA HIS A 298 -8.36 -20.25 -11.64
C HIS A 298 -8.19 -19.88 -10.17
N THR A 299 -8.29 -20.84 -9.23
CA THR A 299 -7.96 -20.61 -7.82
C THR A 299 -6.60 -21.19 -7.46
N ALA A 300 -5.87 -20.52 -6.58
CA ALA A 300 -4.66 -21.04 -5.95
C ALA A 300 -4.92 -21.33 -4.46
N ASN A 301 -4.00 -22.04 -3.79
CA ASN A 301 -3.94 -22.09 -2.33
C ASN A 301 -3.44 -20.73 -1.80
N LEU A 302 -4.28 -19.71 -1.93
CA LEU A 302 -3.99 -18.32 -1.67
C LEU A 302 -5.24 -17.68 -1.05
N LEU A 303 -5.04 -16.90 0.01
CA LEU A 303 -6.09 -16.14 0.67
C LEU A 303 -5.55 -14.78 1.08
N CYS A 304 -6.37 -13.74 1.00
CA CYS A 304 -6.01 -12.42 1.52
C CYS A 304 -6.90 -11.96 2.68
N GLY A 305 -6.35 -11.03 3.45
CA GLY A 305 -7.06 -10.32 4.52
C GLY A 305 -6.52 -8.92 4.72
N HIS A 306 -7.25 -8.15 5.51
CA HIS A 306 -6.93 -6.79 5.89
C HIS A 306 -6.37 -6.79 7.31
N SER A 307 -5.51 -5.80 7.60
CA SER A 307 -4.83 -5.71 8.90
C SER A 307 -5.59 -4.88 9.94
N TYR A 308 -6.82 -4.44 9.64
CA TYR A 308 -7.61 -3.60 10.56
C TYR A 308 -8.01 -4.37 11.83
N TRP A 309 -8.41 -3.60 12.85
CA TRP A 309 -9.02 -4.04 14.13
C TRP A 309 -8.18 -4.97 15.01
N THR A 310 -7.08 -5.50 14.47
CA THR A 310 -6.14 -6.44 15.07
C THR A 310 -4.74 -5.83 15.16
N ASP A 311 -4.66 -4.52 15.04
CA ASP A 311 -3.47 -3.67 14.95
C ASP A 311 -3.27 -2.75 16.16
N GLY A 312 -4.05 -2.90 17.23
CA GLY A 312 -4.01 -1.98 18.38
C GLY A 312 -2.80 -2.09 19.32
N THR A 313 -2.11 -3.24 19.35
CA THR A 313 -0.90 -3.46 20.20
C THR A 313 0.11 -4.37 19.50
N TRP A 314 1.39 -4.23 19.84
CA TRP A 314 2.48 -5.09 19.37
C TRP A 314 2.18 -6.57 19.62
N ASN A 315 1.86 -6.94 20.86
CA ASN A 315 1.60 -8.33 21.22
C ASN A 315 0.28 -8.86 20.62
N GLY A 316 -0.76 -8.00 20.51
CA GLY A 316 -2.01 -8.35 19.87
C GLY A 316 -1.83 -8.67 18.39
N MET A 317 -1.09 -7.82 17.67
CA MET A 317 -0.72 -8.06 16.28
C MET A 317 -0.07 -9.42 16.10
N ARG A 318 1.03 -9.67 16.84
CA ARG A 318 1.79 -10.92 16.75
C ARG A 318 0.92 -12.14 17.01
N LYS A 319 0.11 -12.11 18.07
CA LYS A 319 -0.75 -13.24 18.44
C LYS A 319 -1.74 -13.59 17.32
N VAL A 320 -2.44 -12.60 16.78
CA VAL A 320 -3.42 -12.82 15.70
C VAL A 320 -2.74 -13.32 14.43
N ARG A 321 -1.60 -12.71 14.07
CA ARG A 321 -0.85 -13.05 12.85
C ARG A 321 -0.24 -14.45 12.90
N GLN A 322 0.25 -14.87 14.07
CA GLN A 322 0.69 -16.25 14.30
C GLN A 322 -0.47 -17.25 14.20
N GLN A 323 -1.67 -16.90 14.68
CA GLN A 323 -2.84 -17.79 14.60
C GLN A 323 -3.33 -17.98 13.16
N VAL A 324 -3.42 -16.90 12.37
CA VAL A 324 -3.79 -17.03 10.95
C VAL A 324 -2.70 -17.74 10.15
N ALA A 325 -1.42 -17.51 10.43
CA ALA A 325 -0.31 -18.25 9.81
C ALA A 325 -0.40 -19.75 10.10
N ALA A 326 -0.64 -20.13 11.35
CA ALA A 326 -0.78 -21.54 11.72
C ALA A 326 -1.97 -22.21 11.02
N ALA A 327 -3.11 -21.51 10.94
CA ALA A 327 -4.30 -22.00 10.24
C ALA A 327 -4.07 -22.16 8.72
N ALA A 328 -3.41 -21.17 8.10
CA ALA A 328 -3.07 -21.20 6.68
C ALA A 328 -2.03 -22.29 6.35
N GLN A 329 -0.98 -22.40 7.16
CA GLN A 329 0.06 -23.42 7.01
C GLN A 329 -0.49 -24.85 7.11
N ALA A 330 -1.48 -25.09 7.98
CA ALA A 330 -2.14 -26.39 8.10
C ALA A 330 -2.86 -26.83 6.81
N LYS A 331 -3.04 -25.91 5.85
CA LYS A 331 -3.71 -26.10 4.56
C LYS A 331 -2.82 -25.73 3.37
N ASP A 332 -1.54 -25.44 3.60
CA ASP A 332 -0.59 -24.97 2.58
C ASP A 332 -1.07 -23.73 1.81
N ILE A 333 -1.68 -22.77 2.53
CA ILE A 333 -2.22 -21.52 1.97
C ILE A 333 -1.18 -20.39 2.09
N GLU A 334 -0.89 -19.73 0.98
CA GLU A 334 -0.18 -18.44 0.96
C GLU A 334 -1.12 -17.33 1.47
N LEU A 335 -0.60 -16.43 2.31
CA LEU A 335 -1.36 -15.30 2.85
C LEU A 335 -0.91 -13.99 2.23
N TRP A 336 -1.86 -13.16 1.82
CA TRP A 336 -1.61 -11.79 1.37
C TRP A 336 -2.29 -10.77 2.29
N GLN A 337 -1.55 -9.74 2.68
CA GLN A 337 -2.17 -8.53 3.22
C GLN A 337 -2.57 -7.64 2.04
N SER A 338 -3.84 -7.25 1.99
CA SER A 338 -4.48 -6.69 0.79
C SER A 338 -5.06 -5.29 1.00
N GLU A 339 -5.31 -4.90 2.25
CA GLU A 339 -5.73 -3.55 2.59
C GLU A 339 -5.36 -3.18 4.03
N TRP A 340 -4.78 -2.00 4.19
CA TRP A 340 -4.60 -1.37 5.49
C TRP A 340 -4.43 0.14 5.34
N SER A 341 -4.99 0.85 6.29
CA SER A 341 -4.74 2.24 6.63
C SER A 341 -5.02 2.39 8.12
N MET A 342 -4.67 3.51 8.75
CA MET A 342 -4.82 3.66 10.21
C MET A 342 -6.27 4.00 10.60
N LEU A 343 -7.18 3.05 10.38
CA LEU A 343 -8.63 3.21 10.48
C LEU A 343 -9.18 3.20 11.91
N GLY A 344 -8.83 2.19 12.70
CA GLY A 344 -9.41 1.99 14.03
C GLY A 344 -9.10 3.12 15.03
N ASP A 345 -9.68 3.06 16.22
CA ASP A 345 -9.34 3.97 17.32
C ASP A 345 -8.74 3.23 18.53
N GLY A 346 -8.69 1.90 18.48
CA GLY A 346 -8.26 1.02 19.57
C GLY A 346 -6.74 0.87 19.76
N TYR A 347 -5.95 1.88 19.41
CA TYR A 347 -4.51 1.85 19.55
C TYR A 347 -4.10 2.13 21.00
N SER A 348 -3.25 1.28 21.57
CA SER A 348 -2.76 1.46 22.95
C SER A 348 -2.02 2.78 23.10
N SER A 349 -2.35 3.54 24.14
CA SER A 349 -1.67 4.79 24.49
C SER A 349 -0.21 4.60 24.89
N GLU A 350 0.20 3.36 25.20
CA GLU A 350 1.61 3.02 25.44
C GLU A 350 2.42 2.86 24.14
N GLU A 351 1.75 2.72 23.00
CA GLU A 351 2.35 2.39 21.71
C GLU A 351 2.08 3.42 20.61
N PHE A 352 1.05 4.24 20.77
CA PHE A 352 0.66 5.33 19.89
C PHE A 352 0.24 6.53 20.71
N VAL A 353 0.71 7.73 20.34
CA VAL A 353 0.51 8.95 21.12
C VAL A 353 -0.92 9.50 21.11
N GLY A 354 -1.80 8.90 20.29
CA GLY A 354 -3.18 9.33 20.06
C GLY A 354 -3.27 10.36 18.93
N TYR A 355 -4.39 10.35 18.19
CA TYR A 355 -4.53 11.13 16.95
C TYR A 355 -4.36 12.63 17.12
N ASP A 356 -4.87 13.20 18.22
CA ASP A 356 -4.77 14.64 18.49
C ASP A 356 -3.32 15.11 18.67
N LYS A 357 -2.41 14.21 19.04
CA LYS A 357 -0.99 14.50 19.31
C LYS A 357 -0.05 13.93 18.25
N ALA A 358 -0.54 13.00 17.43
CA ALA A 358 0.26 12.30 16.45
C ALA A 358 0.70 13.26 15.35
N THR A 359 1.97 13.13 14.96
CA THR A 359 2.49 13.66 13.70
C THR A 359 2.28 12.64 12.58
N GLU A 360 2.42 13.07 11.32
CA GLU A 360 2.39 12.15 10.19
C GLU A 360 3.45 11.04 10.29
N MET A 361 4.60 11.36 10.91
CA MET A 361 5.67 10.39 11.12
C MET A 361 5.28 9.38 12.19
N ASP A 362 4.56 9.75 13.26
CA ASP A 362 4.07 8.79 14.26
C ASP A 362 3.13 7.76 13.63
N ILE A 363 2.25 8.22 12.73
CA ILE A 363 1.35 7.35 11.93
C ILE A 363 2.17 6.43 11.02
N ALA A 364 3.16 6.97 10.30
CA ALA A 364 4.00 6.20 9.40
C ALA A 364 4.88 5.16 10.13
N LEU A 365 5.42 5.50 11.31
CA LEU A 365 6.17 4.57 12.15
C LEU A 365 5.27 3.46 12.71
N TYR A 366 4.01 3.78 13.03
CA TYR A 366 3.02 2.77 13.40
C TYR A 366 2.73 1.81 12.24
N MET A 367 2.58 2.33 11.01
CA MET A 367 2.46 1.50 9.81
C MET A 367 3.66 0.55 9.65
N SER A 368 4.89 1.00 9.92
CA SER A 368 6.07 0.11 9.89
C SER A 368 5.93 -1.07 10.86
N LYS A 369 5.34 -0.87 12.05
CA LYS A 369 5.02 -1.97 12.98
C LYS A 369 4.04 -2.96 12.36
N VAL A 370 3.00 -2.49 11.69
CA VAL A 370 1.99 -3.33 11.04
C VAL A 370 2.62 -4.15 9.93
N ILE A 371 3.32 -3.50 8.99
CA ILE A 371 4.06 -4.16 7.88
C ILE A 371 4.99 -5.25 8.44
N HIS A 372 5.81 -4.91 9.44
CA HIS A 372 6.76 -5.86 10.01
C HIS A 372 6.08 -7.08 10.63
N ASN A 373 4.99 -6.90 11.38
CA ASN A 373 4.28 -8.02 11.99
C ASN A 373 3.54 -8.86 10.93
N ASP A 374 2.98 -8.25 9.89
CA ASP A 374 2.38 -8.98 8.76
C ASP A 374 3.44 -9.84 8.06
N LEU A 375 4.62 -9.28 7.77
CA LEU A 375 5.71 -9.98 7.08
C LEU A 375 6.36 -11.07 7.94
N THR A 376 6.57 -10.84 9.24
CA THR A 376 7.36 -11.76 10.08
C THR A 376 6.54 -12.76 10.88
N GLN A 377 5.27 -12.44 11.18
CA GLN A 377 4.41 -13.29 12.01
C GLN A 377 3.33 -13.99 11.19
N ALA A 378 2.69 -13.28 10.27
CA ALA A 378 1.74 -13.89 9.33
C ALA A 378 2.45 -14.52 8.13
N GLY A 379 3.67 -14.05 7.82
CA GLY A 379 4.44 -14.57 6.69
C GLY A 379 3.85 -14.15 5.35
N VAL A 380 3.22 -12.97 5.27
CA VAL A 380 2.50 -12.57 4.06
C VAL A 380 3.45 -12.41 2.86
N GLY A 381 2.99 -12.83 1.68
CA GLY A 381 3.70 -12.69 0.40
C GLY A 381 3.44 -11.35 -0.29
N SER A 382 2.36 -10.65 0.06
CA SER A 382 2.03 -9.32 -0.46
C SER A 382 1.58 -8.40 0.66
N TRP A 383 1.83 -7.09 0.52
CA TRP A 383 1.32 -6.06 1.41
C TRP A 383 0.82 -4.85 0.61
N SER A 384 -0.43 -4.45 0.80
CA SER A 384 -1.03 -3.29 0.13
C SER A 384 -1.62 -2.30 1.13
N PHE A 385 -1.23 -1.03 0.95
CA PHE A 385 -1.93 0.09 1.57
C PHE A 385 -3.33 0.23 0.94
N TRP A 386 -4.26 0.88 1.62
CA TRP A 386 -5.55 1.23 1.04
C TRP A 386 -5.42 2.33 -0.02
N THR A 387 -5.97 3.51 0.18
CA THR A 387 -5.96 4.59 -0.81
C THR A 387 -4.57 5.19 -1.00
N SER A 388 -4.09 5.17 -2.25
CA SER A 388 -2.81 5.76 -2.64
C SER A 388 -2.78 7.29 -2.48
N MET A 389 -3.92 7.95 -2.64
CA MET A 389 -4.05 9.40 -2.52
C MET A 389 -5.45 9.77 -2.04
N ASP A 390 -5.57 10.87 -1.29
CA ASP A 390 -6.85 11.45 -0.90
C ASP A 390 -6.66 12.90 -0.41
N VAL A 391 -7.77 13.59 -0.13
CA VAL A 391 -7.76 14.88 0.56
C VAL A 391 -7.74 14.63 2.07
N PRO A 392 -6.84 15.25 2.85
CA PRO A 392 -6.72 15.07 4.30
C PRO A 392 -7.85 15.78 5.09
N ARG A 393 -9.12 15.49 4.77
CA ARG A 393 -10.28 16.12 5.41
C ARG A 393 -10.38 15.77 6.90
N TRP A 394 -11.11 16.59 7.65
CA TRP A 394 -11.44 16.33 9.07
C TRP A 394 -10.23 16.07 9.97
N GLY A 395 -9.05 16.58 9.62
CA GLY A 395 -7.84 16.42 10.41
C GLY A 395 -7.29 14.99 10.46
N HIS A 396 -7.64 14.12 9.50
CA HIS A 396 -7.14 12.72 9.48
C HIS A 396 -5.66 12.59 9.11
N GLN A 397 -5.01 13.70 8.73
CA GLN A 397 -3.59 13.76 8.33
C GLN A 397 -3.29 12.76 7.21
N ASN A 398 -2.37 11.82 7.44
CA ASN A 398 -1.99 10.75 6.51
C ASN A 398 -2.50 9.36 6.95
N ARG A 399 -3.51 9.28 7.82
CA ARG A 399 -4.08 8.00 8.28
C ARG A 399 -4.57 7.15 7.12
N PHE A 400 -5.18 7.77 6.11
CA PHE A 400 -5.87 7.11 4.99
C PHE A 400 -5.22 7.38 3.63
N LEU A 401 -3.98 7.88 3.57
CA LEU A 401 -3.39 8.24 2.29
C LEU A 401 -1.85 8.12 2.30
N LEU A 402 -1.29 7.89 1.10
CA LEU A 402 0.16 8.04 0.86
C LEU A 402 0.47 9.43 0.30
N ILE A 403 -0.41 9.98 -0.54
CA ILE A 403 -0.25 11.32 -1.13
C ILE A 403 -1.44 12.19 -0.72
N ALA A 404 -1.16 13.32 -0.07
CA ALA A 404 -2.16 14.30 0.30
C ALA A 404 -2.47 15.20 -0.90
N LEU A 405 -3.76 15.36 -1.21
CA LEU A 405 -4.26 16.20 -2.29
C LEU A 405 -4.92 17.46 -1.70
N THR A 406 -4.66 18.60 -2.32
CA THR A 406 -5.35 19.86 -2.03
C THR A 406 -5.93 20.42 -3.34
N PRO A 407 -7.25 20.26 -3.58
CA PRO A 407 -7.92 20.87 -4.73
C PRO A 407 -7.75 22.41 -4.75
N ALA A 408 -7.96 23.04 -5.91
CA ALA A 408 -7.82 24.50 -6.04
C ALA A 408 -8.68 25.30 -5.04
N GLY A 409 -9.83 24.76 -4.64
CA GLY A 409 -10.74 25.33 -3.64
C GLY A 409 -10.38 24.99 -2.18
N GLY A 410 -9.19 24.42 -1.90
CA GLY A 410 -8.80 23.91 -0.59
C GLY A 410 -9.38 22.52 -0.29
N GLU A 411 -9.32 22.09 0.97
CA GLU A 411 -9.70 20.73 1.42
C GLU A 411 -11.18 20.36 1.14
N ASN A 412 -12.05 21.37 1.04
CA ASN A 412 -13.47 21.22 0.69
C ASN A 412 -13.77 21.60 -0.78
N GLY A 413 -12.74 21.87 -1.58
CA GLY A 413 -12.86 22.18 -2.99
C GLY A 413 -13.27 20.97 -3.83
N ASP A 414 -13.78 21.25 -5.03
CA ASP A 414 -14.08 20.21 -6.01
C ASP A 414 -12.79 19.52 -6.47
N LEU A 415 -12.69 18.21 -6.25
CA LEU A 415 -11.52 17.41 -6.62
C LEU A 415 -11.27 17.40 -8.13
N ALA A 416 -12.27 17.72 -8.96
CA ALA A 416 -12.08 17.93 -10.40
C ALA A 416 -11.36 19.25 -10.74
N GLN A 417 -11.15 20.14 -9.78
CA GLN A 417 -10.39 21.38 -9.94
C GLN A 417 -8.96 21.17 -9.40
N GLU A 418 -8.04 20.93 -10.33
CA GLU A 418 -6.64 20.64 -10.04
C GLU A 418 -6.00 21.70 -9.13
N GLY A 419 -5.40 21.26 -8.03
CA GLY A 419 -4.61 22.09 -7.13
C GLY A 419 -3.18 21.58 -6.95
N SER A 420 -2.81 21.28 -5.71
CA SER A 420 -1.47 20.82 -5.33
C SER A 420 -1.53 19.46 -4.63
N TYR A 421 -0.37 18.81 -4.52
CA TYR A 421 -0.21 17.54 -3.81
C TYR A 421 1.04 17.57 -2.94
N ARG A 422 1.11 16.64 -1.98
CA ARG A 422 2.30 16.42 -1.15
C ARG A 422 2.43 14.94 -0.77
N PRO A 423 3.59 14.30 -1.00
CA PRO A 423 3.86 12.97 -0.45
C PRO A 423 3.96 13.05 1.08
N THR A 424 3.36 12.09 1.79
CA THR A 424 3.37 12.06 3.26
C THR A 424 4.44 11.10 3.79
N ALA A 425 4.61 11.07 5.11
CA ALA A 425 5.55 10.14 5.75
C ALA A 425 5.18 8.66 5.49
N THR A 426 3.90 8.32 5.36
CA THR A 426 3.44 6.95 5.05
C THR A 426 3.90 6.50 3.68
N LEU A 427 3.92 7.39 2.67
CA LEU A 427 4.51 7.06 1.36
C LEU A 427 5.98 6.63 1.50
N TRP A 428 6.81 7.45 2.14
CA TRP A 428 8.24 7.17 2.24
C TRP A 428 8.56 5.98 3.15
N VAL A 429 7.81 5.76 4.23
CA VAL A 429 7.95 4.54 5.04
C VAL A 429 7.57 3.30 4.23
N LEU A 430 6.47 3.31 3.46
CA LEU A 430 6.17 2.20 2.55
C LEU A 430 7.27 2.01 1.49
N GLY A 431 7.88 3.11 1.04
CA GLY A 431 9.02 3.12 0.14
C GLY A 431 10.28 2.43 0.68
N ASN A 432 10.47 2.36 1.99
CA ASN A 432 11.58 1.58 2.58
C ASN A 432 11.42 0.08 2.29
N TYR A 433 10.19 -0.40 2.11
CA TYR A 433 9.92 -1.78 1.78
C TYR A 433 9.77 -1.96 0.27
N SER A 434 8.77 -1.30 -0.31
CA SER A 434 8.31 -1.50 -1.69
C SER A 434 9.38 -1.27 -2.76
N ARG A 435 10.27 -0.29 -2.54
CA ARG A 435 11.28 0.08 -3.52
C ARG A 435 12.41 -0.95 -3.62
N PHE A 436 12.77 -1.56 -2.51
CA PHE A 436 13.99 -2.38 -2.39
C PHE A 436 13.70 -3.88 -2.32
N ILE A 437 12.55 -4.27 -1.73
CA ILE A 437 12.13 -5.67 -1.67
C ILE A 437 11.25 -5.94 -2.90
N ARG A 438 11.89 -6.33 -4.01
CA ARG A 438 11.21 -6.56 -5.30
C ARG A 438 10.53 -7.94 -5.35
N PRO A 439 9.57 -8.15 -6.26
CA PRO A 439 8.98 -9.47 -6.48
C PRO A 439 10.06 -10.55 -6.70
N GLY A 440 9.90 -11.69 -6.03
CA GLY A 440 10.87 -12.78 -6.03
C GLY A 440 11.89 -12.75 -4.88
N TYR A 441 12.02 -11.64 -4.14
CA TYR A 441 12.87 -11.61 -2.95
C TYR A 441 12.35 -12.59 -1.90
N VAL A 442 13.24 -13.33 -1.27
CA VAL A 442 12.90 -14.33 -0.25
C VAL A 442 13.30 -13.81 1.11
N ARG A 443 12.40 -13.87 2.09
CA ARG A 443 12.74 -13.48 3.47
C ARG A 443 13.77 -14.45 4.02
N ILE A 444 14.83 -13.93 4.62
CA ILE A 444 15.88 -14.71 5.26
C ILE A 444 15.87 -14.49 6.78
N ARG A 445 16.51 -15.40 7.51
CA ARG A 445 16.56 -15.35 8.97
C ARG A 445 17.36 -14.15 9.45
N MET A 446 16.84 -13.55 10.51
CA MET A 446 17.47 -12.46 11.21
C MET A 446 17.29 -12.65 12.71
N ASP A 447 18.39 -12.74 13.45
CA ASP A 447 18.37 -12.91 14.91
C ASP A 447 18.87 -11.64 15.59
N TYR A 448 18.07 -11.11 16.51
CA TYR A 448 18.38 -9.93 17.32
C TYR A 448 17.39 -9.86 18.49
N ASN A 449 17.65 -8.98 19.46
CA ASN A 449 16.71 -8.73 20.55
C ASN A 449 15.56 -7.82 20.07
N GLU A 450 14.61 -8.43 19.38
CA GLU A 450 13.43 -7.77 18.84
C GLU A 450 12.52 -7.19 19.93
N SER A 451 11.99 -6.00 19.68
CA SER A 451 11.03 -5.36 20.58
C SER A 451 10.09 -4.43 19.81
N ARG A 452 9.04 -3.96 20.47
CA ARG A 452 8.14 -2.92 19.93
C ARG A 452 8.82 -1.58 19.62
N HIS A 453 10.09 -1.41 19.99
CA HIS A 453 10.90 -0.20 19.77
C HIS A 453 12.06 -0.40 18.80
N PHE A 454 12.42 -1.65 18.49
CA PHE A 454 13.48 -1.98 17.53
C PHE A 454 13.15 -3.32 16.89
N PHE A 455 12.86 -3.28 15.59
CA PHE A 455 12.48 -4.43 14.79
C PHE A 455 12.98 -4.29 13.35
N ALA A 456 13.19 -5.42 12.70
CA ALA A 456 13.77 -5.51 11.38
C ALA A 456 13.45 -6.84 10.67
N SER A 457 13.52 -6.81 9.34
CA SER A 457 13.45 -7.99 8.49
C SER A 457 14.50 -7.92 7.38
N ALA A 458 14.99 -9.08 6.94
CA ALA A 458 16.01 -9.19 5.89
C ALA A 458 15.52 -10.09 4.74
N TRP A 459 15.97 -9.76 3.53
CA TRP A 459 15.48 -10.32 2.27
C TRP A 459 16.65 -10.57 1.32
N MET A 460 16.67 -11.72 0.67
CA MET A 460 17.65 -12.09 -0.34
C MET A 460 17.02 -11.96 -1.73
N SER A 461 17.72 -11.27 -2.63
CA SER A 461 17.37 -11.20 -4.05
C SER A 461 17.40 -12.57 -4.74
N PRO A 462 16.61 -12.79 -5.82
CA PRO A 462 16.57 -14.07 -6.53
C PRO A 462 17.92 -14.57 -7.05
N ASP A 463 18.78 -13.65 -7.50
CA ASP A 463 20.12 -13.98 -8.02
C ASP A 463 21.19 -14.11 -6.92
N LYS A 464 20.80 -13.89 -5.66
CA LYS A 464 21.62 -13.97 -4.45
C LYS A 464 22.76 -12.94 -4.40
N LYS A 465 22.67 -11.86 -5.18
CA LYS A 465 23.70 -10.80 -5.22
C LYS A 465 23.38 -9.59 -4.36
N GLU A 466 22.15 -9.49 -3.87
CA GLU A 466 21.72 -8.40 -3.01
C GLU A 466 20.99 -8.94 -1.77
N VAL A 467 21.35 -8.41 -0.60
CA VAL A 467 20.58 -8.53 0.64
C VAL A 467 19.99 -7.16 0.99
N VAL A 468 18.70 -7.12 1.30
CA VAL A 468 17.99 -5.92 1.75
C VAL A 468 17.51 -6.15 3.17
N ALA A 469 17.89 -5.28 4.10
CA ALA A 469 17.40 -5.30 5.47
C ALA A 469 16.67 -3.99 5.79
N VAL A 470 15.42 -4.08 6.25
CA VAL A 470 14.63 -2.91 6.67
C VAL A 470 14.58 -2.89 8.19
N TYR A 471 15.10 -1.82 8.79
CA TYR A 471 15.13 -1.61 10.23
C TYR A 471 14.19 -0.47 10.63
N THR A 472 13.50 -0.63 11.75
CA THR A 472 12.76 0.46 12.39
C THR A 472 13.30 0.70 13.79
N ASN A 473 13.68 1.95 14.07
CA ASN A 473 14.10 2.42 15.39
C ASN A 473 13.06 3.42 15.90
N LEU A 474 12.30 3.03 16.92
CA LEU A 474 11.30 3.90 17.56
C LEU A 474 11.77 4.49 18.89
N THR A 475 13.07 4.43 19.18
CA THR A 475 13.62 5.18 20.31
C THR A 475 13.64 6.67 19.97
N SER A 476 13.30 7.51 20.94
CA SER A 476 13.06 8.94 20.74
C SER A 476 14.33 9.77 20.58
N ASP A 477 15.43 9.36 21.21
CA ASP A 477 16.64 10.18 21.39
C ASP A 477 17.95 9.43 21.08
N LYS A 478 17.89 8.14 20.76
CA LYS A 478 19.07 7.29 20.59
C LYS A 478 19.15 6.70 19.20
N GLY A 479 20.31 6.84 18.58
CA GLY A 479 20.65 6.04 17.42
C GLY A 479 20.86 4.58 17.81
N ILE A 480 20.83 3.70 16.82
CA ILE A 480 21.23 2.31 16.99
C ILE A 480 22.42 2.04 16.09
N ARG A 481 23.56 1.68 16.67
CA ARG A 481 24.72 1.19 15.94
C ARG A 481 24.63 -0.33 15.86
N LEU A 482 24.65 -0.87 14.65
CA LEU A 482 24.56 -2.31 14.44
C LEU A 482 25.94 -2.97 14.56
N SER A 483 25.94 -4.11 15.24
CA SER A 483 27.06 -5.06 15.29
C SER A 483 26.59 -6.30 14.55
N GLU A 484 26.91 -6.36 13.25
CA GLU A 484 26.31 -7.32 12.32
C GLU A 484 27.19 -8.55 12.11
N THR A 485 26.54 -9.70 12.01
CA THR A 485 27.16 -10.96 11.58
C THR A 485 26.38 -11.52 10.41
N HIS A 486 27.08 -11.99 9.38
CA HIS A 486 26.48 -12.45 8.13
C HIS A 486 26.82 -13.92 7.91
N THR A 487 25.80 -14.76 7.76
CA THR A 487 25.94 -16.21 7.53
C THR A 487 25.25 -16.61 6.24
N GLY A 488 25.87 -17.50 5.45
CA GLY A 488 25.29 -18.05 4.23
C GLY A 488 25.29 -17.10 3.01
N TRP A 489 25.92 -15.93 3.11
CA TRP A 489 26.03 -14.98 1.99
C TRP A 489 27.02 -15.49 0.95
N GLN A 490 26.69 -15.31 -0.34
CA GLN A 490 27.58 -15.65 -1.45
C GLN A 490 28.55 -14.49 -1.68
N GLY A 491 29.60 -14.43 -0.86
CA GLY A 491 30.59 -13.36 -0.90
C GLY A 491 30.42 -12.34 0.22
N LYS A 492 31.27 -11.29 0.18
CA LYS A 492 31.21 -10.16 1.11
C LYS A 492 30.45 -9.00 0.47
N ALA A 493 29.95 -8.09 1.30
CA ALA A 493 29.41 -6.83 0.80
C ALA A 493 30.49 -6.06 0.00
N ALA A 494 30.17 -5.73 -1.23
CA ALA A 494 30.90 -4.82 -2.11
C ALA A 494 30.60 -3.35 -1.78
N SER A 495 29.34 -3.08 -1.45
CA SER A 495 28.86 -1.76 -1.07
C SER A 495 27.66 -1.88 -0.12
N VAL A 496 27.54 -0.91 0.79
CA VAL A 496 26.43 -0.81 1.73
C VAL A 496 25.80 0.57 1.59
N ARG A 497 24.56 0.61 1.08
CA ARG A 497 23.76 1.83 0.94
C ARG A 497 22.63 1.84 1.95
N LEU A 498 22.35 2.99 2.53
CA LEU A 498 21.28 3.21 3.48
C LEU A 498 20.28 4.20 2.89
N TYR A 499 19.00 3.93 3.09
CA TYR A 499 17.91 4.82 2.70
C TYR A 499 17.07 5.11 3.93
N THR A 500 17.19 6.32 4.46
CA THR A 500 16.62 6.65 5.77
C THR A 500 15.39 7.54 5.62
N THR A 501 14.33 7.19 6.34
CA THR A 501 13.12 8.01 6.48
C THR A 501 12.91 8.41 7.93
N THR A 502 12.78 9.72 8.15
CA THR A 502 12.48 10.36 9.44
C THR A 502 11.48 11.49 9.20
N ALA A 503 11.11 12.24 10.24
CA ALA A 503 10.33 13.47 10.07
C ALA A 503 10.99 14.51 9.13
N ARG A 504 12.28 14.38 8.80
CA ARG A 504 13.03 15.32 7.95
C ARG A 504 13.67 14.67 6.71
N LYS A 505 13.73 13.35 6.65
CA LYS A 505 14.37 12.59 5.58
C LYS A 505 13.33 11.73 4.87
N GLN A 506 13.38 11.73 3.54
CA GLN A 506 12.45 11.02 2.66
C GLN A 506 13.26 10.07 1.80
N LEU A 507 13.42 8.81 2.25
CA LEU A 507 14.35 7.84 1.66
C LEU A 507 15.72 8.44 1.31
N ALA A 508 16.28 9.25 2.23
CA ALA A 508 17.53 9.93 2.00
C ALA A 508 18.66 8.91 1.89
N GLU A 509 19.36 8.90 0.75
CA GLU A 509 20.46 7.98 0.51
C GLU A 509 21.72 8.39 1.28
N SER A 510 22.42 7.40 1.83
CA SER A 510 23.79 7.51 2.30
C SER A 510 24.53 6.19 2.07
N SER A 511 25.84 6.17 2.30
CA SER A 511 26.65 4.96 2.20
C SER A 511 27.64 4.85 3.34
N VAL A 512 28.01 3.62 3.67
CA VAL A 512 29.09 3.32 4.60
C VAL A 512 30.06 2.36 3.93
N SER A 513 31.31 2.31 4.41
CA SER A 513 32.25 1.30 3.95
C SER A 513 31.70 -0.11 4.26
N PRO A 514 32.02 -1.15 3.46
CA PRO A 514 31.51 -2.50 3.70
C PRO A 514 31.80 -3.08 5.10
N ASP A 515 32.92 -2.68 5.72
CA ASP A 515 33.29 -3.04 7.09
C ASP A 515 32.93 -1.94 8.12
N GLY A 516 32.25 -0.88 7.67
CA GLY A 516 31.84 0.27 8.46
C GLY A 516 30.57 -0.02 9.27
N PRO A 517 30.36 0.67 10.40
CA PRO A 517 29.16 0.48 11.20
C PRO A 517 27.94 1.06 10.49
N VAL A 518 26.87 0.28 10.41
CA VAL A 518 25.54 0.78 10.08
C VAL A 518 24.97 1.48 11.33
N VAL A 519 24.55 2.74 11.16
CA VAL A 519 23.95 3.55 12.25
C VAL A 519 22.56 3.99 11.82
N LEU A 520 21.56 3.62 12.63
CA LEU A 520 20.16 3.92 12.44
C LEU A 520 19.79 5.14 13.29
N GLU A 521 19.06 6.10 12.72
CA GLU A 521 18.63 7.30 13.43
C GLU A 521 17.50 6.99 14.43
N PRO A 522 17.33 7.78 15.51
CA PRO A 522 16.12 7.74 16.33
C PRO A 522 14.86 8.02 15.48
N MET A 523 13.72 7.46 15.88
CA MET A 523 12.41 7.66 15.21
C MET A 523 12.47 7.53 13.69
N SER A 524 13.06 6.43 13.21
CA SER A 524 13.36 6.23 11.79
C SER A 524 12.97 4.84 11.28
N VAL A 525 12.75 4.77 9.97
CA VAL A 525 12.83 3.53 9.19
C VAL A 525 14.02 3.68 8.25
N THR A 526 14.90 2.68 8.25
CA THR A 526 16.11 2.68 7.42
C THR A 526 16.20 1.37 6.66
N THR A 527 16.33 1.46 5.35
CA THR A 527 16.61 0.31 4.48
C THR A 527 18.08 0.25 4.18
N VAL A 528 18.71 -0.89 4.46
CA VAL A 528 20.11 -1.15 4.18
C VAL A 528 20.19 -2.15 3.03
N VAL A 529 20.90 -1.76 1.97
CA VAL A 529 21.09 -2.55 0.76
C VAL A 529 22.56 -2.96 0.69
N TYR A 530 22.81 -4.26 0.85
CA TYR A 530 24.11 -4.90 0.73
C TYR A 530 24.22 -5.52 -0.66
N GLN A 531 25.08 -4.96 -1.50
CA GLN A 531 25.45 -5.58 -2.77
C GLN A 531 26.61 -6.53 -2.52
N LEU A 532 26.52 -7.78 -2.97
CA LEU A 532 27.49 -8.85 -2.75
C LEU A 532 28.38 -9.05 -3.99
N ASN A 533 29.66 -9.38 -3.76
CA ASN A 533 30.65 -9.66 -4.81
C ASN A 533 30.61 -11.09 -5.35
#